data_AF-F3YCN2-F1
#
_entry.id   AF-F3YCN2-F1
#
_cell.length_a   1.000
_cell.length_b   1.000
_cell.length_c   1.000
_cell.angle_alpha   90.00
_cell.angle_beta   90.00
_cell.angle_gamma   90.00
#
_symmetry.space_group_name_H-M   'P 1'
#
loop_
_entity.id
_entity.type
_entity.pdbx_description
1 polymer ?
#
loop_
_entity_poly.entity_id
_entity_poly.type
_entity_poly.pdbx_seq_one_letter_code
_entity_poly.pdbx_strand_id
1 'polypeptide(L)'
;MKKKISFIQACIGIYDTYIFDEPTSGVDEPSAIKMLGIVENLKAKGAGILLTSNNLDELERVSDYIYIIEYGKIINEGTVEDIILNNTRTFPPKYTLILEDSPLVVPLLDKISNIELTIINQNRIEIEMIEDNDQIREIIYILLNNNVKFSEFYRSKINLRESVYAQ
;
A
#
# COMPACT_ATOMS: atom_id res chain seq x y z
N MET A 1 17.10 7.78 19.85
CA MET A 1 17.76 6.72 20.66
C MET A 1 16.88 6.14 21.76
N LYS A 2 16.16 6.95 22.56
CA LYS A 2 15.34 6.45 23.68
C LYS A 2 14.31 5.38 23.29
N LYS A 3 13.53 5.59 22.21
CA LYS A 3 12.54 4.60 21.73
C LYS A 3 13.13 3.23 21.41
N LYS A 4 14.27 3.19 20.70
CA LYS A 4 14.95 1.93 20.38
C LYS A 4 15.30 1.14 21.64
N ILE A 5 15.81 1.82 22.68
CA ILE A 5 16.17 1.17 23.96
C ILE A 5 14.92 0.63 24.64
N SER A 6 13.85 1.41 24.75
CA SER A 6 12.60 0.96 25.38
C SER A 6 11.97 -0.21 24.65
N PHE A 7 11.96 -0.19 23.31
CA PHE A 7 11.50 -1.32 22.50
C PHE A 7 12.35 -2.57 22.75
N ILE A 8 13.68 -2.44 22.73
CA ILE A 8 14.58 -3.57 23.01
C ILE A 8 14.35 -4.11 24.42
N GLN A 9 14.19 -3.25 25.43
CA GLN A 9 13.91 -3.65 26.80
C GLN A 9 12.63 -4.49 26.90
N ALA A 10 11.57 -4.10 26.19
CA ALA A 10 10.34 -4.88 26.11
C ALA A 10 10.56 -6.24 25.42
N CYS A 11 11.49 -6.33 24.47
CA CYS A 11 11.76 -7.56 23.70
C CYS A 11 12.83 -8.48 24.32
N ILE A 12 13.50 -8.10 25.42
CA ILE A 12 14.53 -8.95 26.06
C ILE A 12 13.90 -10.21 26.66
N GLY A 13 12.70 -10.08 27.22
CA GLY A 13 11.96 -11.21 27.77
C GLY A 13 11.17 -11.96 26.71
N ILE A 14 10.83 -13.21 27.04
CA ILE A 14 9.84 -13.99 26.29
C ILE A 14 8.52 -13.82 27.04
N TYR A 15 7.54 -13.23 26.37
CA TYR A 15 6.19 -13.01 26.89
C TYR A 15 5.18 -13.62 25.94
N ASP A 16 4.05 -14.07 26.48
CA ASP A 16 2.93 -14.55 25.68
C ASP A 16 2.25 -13.38 24.93
N THR A 17 2.35 -12.16 25.48
CA THR A 17 1.72 -10.96 24.92
C THR A 17 2.64 -9.73 25.01
N TYR A 18 2.65 -8.92 23.94
CA TYR A 18 3.34 -7.63 23.86
C TYR A 18 2.37 -6.49 23.57
N ILE A 19 2.63 -5.32 24.15
CA ILE A 19 1.93 -4.08 23.82
C ILE A 19 2.96 -3.04 23.40
N PHE A 20 2.82 -2.53 22.18
CA PHE A 20 3.69 -1.50 21.62
C PHE A 20 2.89 -0.25 21.29
N ASP A 21 3.18 0.83 22.01
CA ASP A 21 2.59 2.13 21.73
C ASP A 21 3.49 2.96 20.81
N GLU A 22 3.10 3.12 19.54
CA GLU A 22 3.82 3.92 18.54
C GLU A 22 5.35 3.60 18.48
N PRO A 23 5.76 2.32 18.34
CA PRO A 23 7.14 1.89 18.63
C PRO A 23 8.20 2.54 17.72
N THR A 24 7.83 2.81 16.47
CA THR A 24 8.69 3.33 15.38
C THR A 24 8.68 4.86 15.30
N SER A 25 7.75 5.54 15.97
CA SER A 25 7.59 6.99 15.78
C SER A 25 8.83 7.78 16.24
N GLY A 26 9.37 8.62 15.36
CA GLY A 26 10.61 9.38 15.59
C GLY A 26 11.90 8.55 15.47
N VAL A 27 11.83 7.35 14.90
CA VAL A 27 12.96 6.50 14.54
C VAL A 27 13.21 6.62 13.03
N ASP A 28 14.48 6.48 12.60
CA ASP A 28 14.84 6.45 11.17
C ASP A 28 14.28 5.19 10.47
N GLU A 29 13.93 5.34 9.19
CA GLU A 29 13.31 4.30 8.37
C GLU A 29 14.03 2.93 8.43
N PRO A 30 15.37 2.84 8.25
CA PRO A 30 16.07 1.55 8.32
C PRO A 30 15.94 0.87 9.68
N SER A 31 15.79 1.65 10.75
CA SER A 31 15.64 1.12 12.10
C SER A 31 14.20 0.75 12.42
N ALA A 32 13.22 1.50 11.92
CA ALA A 32 11.80 1.13 11.99
C ALA A 32 11.58 -0.24 11.33
N ILE A 33 12.12 -0.44 10.12
CA ILE A 33 12.08 -1.72 9.40
C ILE A 33 12.63 -2.87 10.25
N LYS A 34 13.76 -2.66 10.95
CA LYS A 34 14.35 -3.69 11.84
C LYS A 34 13.46 -3.98 13.05
N MET A 35 12.87 -2.95 13.64
CA MET A 35 11.97 -3.09 14.78
C MET A 35 10.70 -3.86 14.40
N LEU A 36 10.11 -3.55 13.24
CA LEU A 36 8.98 -4.30 12.69
C LEU A 36 9.34 -5.75 12.37
N GLY A 37 10.56 -6.01 11.86
CA GLY A 37 11.05 -7.39 11.69
C GLY A 37 11.16 -8.18 13.01
N ILE A 38 11.42 -7.49 14.13
CA ILE A 38 11.38 -8.13 15.46
C ILE A 38 9.94 -8.44 15.86
N VAL A 39 8.99 -7.53 15.61
CA VAL A 39 7.55 -7.76 15.83
C VAL A 39 7.08 -8.99 15.06
N GLU A 40 7.43 -9.10 13.77
CA GLU A 40 7.13 -10.26 12.93
C GLU A 40 7.71 -11.56 13.52
N ASN A 41 8.94 -11.52 14.05
CA ASN A 41 9.57 -12.69 14.68
C ASN A 41 8.87 -13.12 15.97
N LEU A 42 8.45 -12.16 16.81
CA LEU A 42 7.70 -12.43 18.05
C LEU A 42 6.34 -13.06 17.73
N LYS A 43 5.63 -12.52 16.75
CA LYS A 43 4.37 -13.08 16.23
C LYS A 43 4.57 -14.50 15.69
N ALA A 44 5.62 -14.73 14.90
CA ALA A 44 5.93 -16.06 14.37
C ALA A 44 6.26 -17.10 15.47
N LYS A 45 6.67 -16.66 16.66
CA LYS A 45 6.87 -17.50 17.85
C LYS A 45 5.58 -17.74 18.65
N GLY A 46 4.44 -17.22 18.20
CA GLY A 46 3.13 -17.40 18.82
C GLY A 46 2.75 -16.32 19.84
N ALA A 47 3.51 -15.23 19.93
CA ALA A 47 3.15 -14.14 20.83
C ALA A 47 1.96 -13.33 20.29
N GLY A 48 1.01 -12.98 21.16
CA GLY A 48 -0.03 -12.00 20.86
C GLY A 48 0.54 -10.58 20.91
N ILE A 49 0.19 -9.74 19.95
CA ILE A 49 0.74 -8.37 19.86
C ILE A 49 -0.39 -7.37 19.67
N LEU A 50 -0.47 -6.39 20.57
CA LEU A 50 -1.24 -5.17 20.40
C LEU A 50 -0.29 -4.04 20.03
N LEU A 51 -0.46 -3.46 18.85
CA LEU A 51 0.39 -2.39 18.34
C LEU A 51 -0.49 -1.20 17.93
N THR A 52 -0.15 -0.01 18.43
CA THR A 52 -0.73 1.25 17.96
C THR A 52 0.25 1.94 17.01
N SER A 53 -0.27 2.50 15.93
CA SER A 53 0.51 3.30 14.98
C SER A 53 -0.43 4.18 14.17
N ASN A 54 0.04 5.36 13.80
CA ASN A 54 -0.57 6.19 12.77
C ASN A 54 0.01 5.95 11.37
N ASN A 55 1.02 5.07 11.25
CA ASN A 55 1.64 4.71 9.99
C ASN A 55 0.98 3.44 9.42
N LEU A 56 0.08 3.64 8.45
CA LEU A 56 -0.70 2.57 7.84
C LEU A 56 0.18 1.56 7.07
N ASP A 57 1.32 1.98 6.51
CA ASP A 57 2.22 1.07 5.79
C ASP A 57 2.89 0.07 6.76
N GLU A 58 3.19 0.52 7.98
CA GLU A 58 3.73 -0.35 9.02
C GLU A 58 2.67 -1.33 9.53
N LEU A 59 1.44 -0.85 9.72
CA LEU A 59 0.32 -1.68 10.16
C LEU A 59 -0.03 -2.74 9.12
N GLU A 60 -0.10 -2.38 7.84
CA GLU A 60 -0.34 -3.34 6.75
C GLU A 60 0.71 -4.45 6.74
N ARG A 61 1.97 -4.11 7.03
CA ARG A 61 3.06 -5.08 7.02
C ARG A 61 2.96 -6.13 8.14
N VAL A 62 2.64 -5.72 9.37
CA VAL A 62 2.78 -6.60 10.55
C VAL A 62 1.47 -7.12 11.13
N SER A 63 0.35 -6.44 10.85
CA SER A 63 -0.94 -6.72 11.48
C SER A 63 -1.69 -7.84 10.76
N ASP A 64 -2.42 -8.67 11.51
CA ASP A 64 -3.43 -9.57 10.94
C ASP A 64 -4.81 -8.92 10.92
N TYR A 65 -5.08 -8.08 11.92
CA TYR A 65 -6.36 -7.45 12.19
C TYR A 65 -6.15 -6.02 12.68
N ILE A 66 -7.01 -5.10 12.27
CA ILE A 66 -6.89 -3.67 12.55
C ILE A 66 -8.20 -3.13 13.11
N TYR A 67 -8.08 -2.23 14.07
CA TYR A 67 -9.16 -1.36 14.54
C TYR A 67 -8.82 0.08 14.18
N ILE A 68 -9.71 0.77 13.48
CA ILE A 68 -9.57 2.17 13.11
C ILE A 68 -10.39 2.99 14.10
N ILE A 69 -9.72 3.91 14.80
CA ILE A 69 -10.33 4.73 15.84
C ILE A 69 -10.32 6.20 15.42
N GLU A 70 -11.48 6.84 15.47
CA GLU A 70 -11.65 8.28 15.26
C GLU A 70 -12.56 8.86 16.34
N TYR A 71 -12.19 10.01 16.91
CA TYR A 71 -12.92 10.66 18.01
C TYR A 71 -13.32 9.73 19.17
N GLY A 72 -12.43 8.77 19.50
CA GLY A 72 -12.64 7.81 20.60
C GLY A 72 -13.64 6.69 20.29
N LYS A 73 -14.02 6.49 19.02
CA LYS A 73 -14.90 5.41 18.58
C LYS A 73 -14.20 4.55 17.53
N ILE A 74 -14.47 3.25 17.56
CA ILE A 74 -14.07 2.35 16.47
C ILE A 74 -15.01 2.65 15.29
N ILE A 75 -14.45 3.16 14.20
CA ILE A 75 -15.18 3.48 12.97
C ILE A 75 -15.11 2.34 11.96
N ASN A 76 -14.11 1.47 12.06
CA ASN A 76 -13.94 0.30 11.20
C ASN A 76 -13.04 -0.73 11.88
N GLU A 77 -13.24 -2.02 11.57
CA GLU A 77 -12.45 -3.11 12.09
C GLU A 77 -12.52 -4.33 11.15
N GLY A 78 -11.43 -5.11 11.10
CA GLY A 78 -11.39 -6.28 10.23
C GLY A 78 -9.97 -6.80 10.04
N THR A 79 -9.84 -7.88 9.25
CA THR A 79 -8.51 -8.27 8.76
C THR A 79 -7.95 -7.19 7.85
N VAL A 80 -6.63 -7.10 7.73
CA VAL A 80 -6.00 -6.11 6.82
C VAL A 80 -6.54 -6.27 5.40
N GLU A 81 -6.69 -7.51 4.95
CA GLU A 81 -7.25 -7.84 3.64
C GLU A 81 -8.70 -7.39 3.51
N ASP A 82 -9.55 -7.65 4.51
CA ASP A 82 -10.96 -7.22 4.47
C ASP A 82 -11.09 -5.69 4.44
N ILE A 83 -10.27 -4.96 5.21
CA ILE A 83 -10.29 -3.50 5.21
C ILE A 83 -9.93 -2.98 3.82
N ILE A 84 -8.87 -3.50 3.21
CA ILE A 84 -8.44 -3.14 1.85
C ILE A 84 -9.54 -3.48 0.82
N LEU A 85 -10.14 -4.68 0.91
CA LEU A 85 -11.14 -5.20 -0.04
C LEU A 85 -12.51 -4.50 0.07
N ASN A 86 -12.94 -4.14 1.26
CA ASN A 86 -14.25 -3.54 1.47
C ASN A 86 -14.30 -2.08 0.99
N ASN A 87 -13.18 -1.36 1.09
CA ASN A 87 -13.08 0.02 0.61
C ASN A 87 -12.59 0.12 -0.85
N THR A 88 -12.24 -1.00 -1.50
CA THR A 88 -11.85 -1.00 -2.93
C THR A 88 -13.03 -0.80 -3.88
N ARG A 89 -14.28 -0.94 -3.40
CA ARG A 89 -15.48 -0.78 -4.24
C ARG A 89 -15.72 0.68 -4.67
N THR A 90 -15.00 1.62 -4.08
CA THR A 90 -15.10 3.06 -4.35
C THR A 90 -13.97 3.60 -5.21
N PHE A 91 -12.94 2.81 -5.51
CA PHE A 91 -11.84 3.27 -6.36
C PHE A 91 -11.82 2.62 -7.74
N PRO A 92 -11.49 3.42 -8.75
CA PRO A 92 -11.12 2.88 -10.04
C PRO A 92 -9.92 1.93 -9.96
N PRO A 93 -9.89 0.85 -10.76
CA PRO A 93 -8.71 0.00 -10.83
C PRO A 93 -7.52 0.81 -11.40
N LYS A 94 -6.45 0.91 -10.61
CA LYS A 94 -5.19 1.53 -11.03
C LYS A 94 -4.31 0.52 -11.76
N TYR A 95 -3.81 0.88 -12.94
CA TYR A 95 -2.92 0.04 -13.73
C TYR A 95 -1.57 0.74 -13.95
N THR A 96 -0.47 0.04 -13.74
CA THR A 96 0.86 0.56 -14.05
C THR A 96 1.33 -0.01 -15.37
N LEU A 97 1.81 0.87 -16.27
CA LEU A 97 2.49 0.51 -17.50
C LEU A 97 3.94 0.99 -17.48
N ILE A 98 4.88 0.09 -17.69
CA ILE A 98 6.29 0.45 -17.88
C ILE A 98 6.57 0.42 -19.38
N LEU A 99 6.90 1.58 -19.93
CA LEU A 99 7.04 1.82 -21.35
C LEU A 99 8.51 2.04 -21.69
N GLU A 100 9.00 1.44 -22.77
CA GLU A 100 10.38 1.67 -23.21
C GLU A 100 10.55 3.08 -23.83
N ASP A 101 9.47 3.65 -24.39
CA ASP A 101 9.44 4.94 -25.11
C ASP A 101 8.30 5.89 -24.63
N SER A 102 8.37 6.37 -23.38
CA SER A 102 7.31 7.14 -22.69
C SER A 102 6.77 8.41 -23.41
N PRO A 103 7.59 9.28 -24.05
CA PRO A 103 7.10 10.61 -24.47
C PRO A 103 6.06 10.59 -25.61
N LEU A 104 6.05 9.56 -26.45
CA LEU A 104 5.15 9.45 -27.61
C LEU A 104 3.75 8.93 -27.24
N VAL A 105 3.62 8.38 -26.03
CA VAL A 105 2.44 7.60 -25.63
C VAL A 105 1.38 8.48 -24.96
N VAL A 106 1.80 9.53 -24.25
CA VAL A 106 0.89 10.45 -23.55
C VAL A 106 -0.16 11.04 -24.50
N PRO A 107 0.19 11.61 -25.68
CA PRO A 107 -0.82 12.17 -26.58
C PRO A 107 -1.72 11.14 -27.27
N LEU A 108 -1.31 9.86 -27.29
CA LEU A 108 -2.11 8.77 -27.84
C LEU A 108 -3.18 8.33 -26.83
N LEU A 109 -2.80 8.24 -25.55
CA LEU A 109 -3.66 7.79 -24.47
C LEU A 109 -4.57 8.89 -23.93
N ASP A 110 -4.17 10.16 -24.02
CA ASP A 110 -4.98 11.34 -23.64
C ASP A 110 -6.28 11.46 -24.47
N LYS A 111 -6.37 10.74 -25.60
CA LYS A 111 -7.58 10.66 -26.42
C LYS A 111 -8.65 9.72 -25.86
N ILE A 112 -8.29 8.87 -24.90
CA ILE A 112 -9.20 7.91 -24.30
C ILE A 112 -9.91 8.58 -23.13
N SER A 113 -11.23 8.68 -23.21
CA SER A 113 -12.06 9.21 -22.13
C SER A 113 -11.97 8.31 -20.88
N ASN A 114 -11.99 8.93 -19.70
CA ASN A 114 -12.03 8.28 -18.38
C ASN A 114 -10.70 7.62 -17.94
N ILE A 115 -9.57 8.19 -18.40
CA ILE A 115 -8.24 7.78 -17.99
C ILE A 115 -7.46 8.98 -17.46
N GLU A 116 -6.82 8.81 -16.30
CA GLU A 116 -5.81 9.74 -15.80
C GLU A 116 -4.40 9.16 -15.99
N LEU A 117 -3.50 9.95 -16.55
CA LEU A 117 -2.13 9.56 -16.84
C LEU A 117 -1.17 10.29 -15.90
N THR A 118 -0.40 9.54 -15.12
CA THR A 118 0.66 10.08 -14.26
C THR A 118 2.02 9.61 -14.76
N ILE A 119 2.88 10.56 -15.16
CA ILE A 119 4.25 10.24 -15.59
C ILE A 119 5.14 10.15 -14.35
N ILE A 120 5.63 8.94 -14.05
CA ILE A 120 6.54 8.72 -12.91
C ILE A 120 7.98 9.04 -13.32
N ASN A 121 8.41 8.61 -14.51
CA ASN A 121 9.73 8.90 -15.07
C ASN A 121 9.77 8.70 -16.60
N GLN A 122 10.95 8.84 -17.21
CA GLN A 122 11.16 8.72 -18.66
C GLN A 122 10.71 7.39 -19.28
N ASN A 123 10.49 6.34 -18.48
CA ASN A 123 10.13 4.99 -18.95
C ASN A 123 8.92 4.41 -18.19
N ARG A 124 8.24 5.19 -17.35
CA ARG A 124 7.16 4.68 -16.50
C ARG A 124 6.00 5.65 -16.47
N ILE A 125 4.84 5.17 -16.93
CA ILE A 125 3.58 5.89 -16.91
C ILE A 125 2.58 5.06 -16.11
N GLU A 126 1.96 5.69 -15.14
CA GLU A 126 0.84 5.10 -14.42
C GLU A 126 -0.47 5.54 -15.06
N ILE A 127 -1.38 4.60 -15.22
CA ILE A 127 -2.68 4.79 -15.86
C ILE A 127 -3.76 4.45 -14.83
N GLU A 128 -4.52 5.46 -14.43
CA GLU A 128 -5.65 5.29 -13.54
C GLU A 128 -6.94 5.32 -14.36
N MET A 129 -7.71 4.22 -14.35
CA MET A 129 -8.90 4.08 -15.18
C MET A 129 -10.15 4.23 -14.34
N ILE A 130 -10.94 5.27 -14.61
CA ILE A 130 -11.97 5.76 -13.69
C ILE A 130 -13.16 4.80 -13.55
N GLU A 131 -13.48 3.97 -14.57
CA GLU A 131 -14.77 3.27 -14.57
C GLU A 131 -14.81 1.80 -15.04
N ASP A 132 -13.98 1.30 -15.97
CA ASP A 132 -14.25 -0.06 -16.49
C ASP A 132 -13.09 -0.90 -17.06
N ASN A 133 -13.25 -2.23 -16.95
CA ASN A 133 -12.31 -3.24 -17.45
C ASN A 133 -12.22 -3.29 -18.98
N ASP A 134 -13.22 -2.82 -19.72
CA ASP A 134 -13.21 -2.91 -21.19
C ASP A 134 -12.22 -1.90 -21.82
N GLN A 135 -11.95 -0.78 -21.13
CA GLN A 135 -11.03 0.25 -21.60
C GLN A 135 -9.58 -0.25 -21.66
N ILE A 136 -9.20 -1.23 -20.84
CA ILE A 136 -7.82 -1.76 -20.87
C ILE A 136 -7.48 -2.41 -22.20
N ARG A 137 -8.45 -3.09 -22.82
CA ARG A 137 -8.24 -3.78 -24.09
C ARG A 137 -7.97 -2.77 -25.19
N GLU A 138 -8.68 -1.64 -25.16
CA GLU A 138 -8.50 -0.54 -26.09
C GLU A 138 -7.12 0.11 -25.93
N ILE A 139 -6.67 0.36 -24.69
CA ILE A 139 -5.33 0.87 -24.40
C ILE A 139 -4.26 -0.06 -24.97
N ILE A 140 -4.33 -1.36 -24.66
CA ILE A 140 -3.36 -2.35 -25.15
C ILE A 140 -3.37 -2.39 -26.68
N TYR A 141 -4.54 -2.33 -27.31
CA TYR A 141 -4.66 -2.31 -28.76
C TYR A 141 -4.04 -1.06 -29.39
N ILE A 142 -4.27 0.12 -28.81
CA ILE A 142 -3.68 1.39 -29.27
C ILE A 142 -2.15 1.35 -29.15
N LEU A 143 -1.62 0.83 -28.04
CA LEU A 143 -0.17 0.71 -27.84
C LEU A 143 0.45 -0.21 -28.89
N LEU A 144 -0.13 -1.39 -29.11
CA LEU A 144 0.35 -2.36 -30.10
C LEU A 144 0.30 -1.81 -31.53
N ASN A 145 -0.81 -1.15 -31.92
CA ASN A 145 -0.96 -0.58 -33.26
C ASN A 145 -0.02 0.59 -33.55
N ASN A 146 0.41 1.33 -32.52
CA ASN A 146 1.37 2.42 -32.65
C ASN A 146 2.81 1.96 -32.42
N ASN A 147 3.07 0.64 -32.40
CA ASN A 147 4.39 0.04 -32.23
C ASN A 147 5.07 0.44 -30.90
N VAL A 148 4.28 0.78 -29.89
CA VAL A 148 4.75 1.14 -28.56
C VAL A 148 5.08 -0.14 -27.79
N LYS A 149 6.33 -0.26 -27.35
CA LYS A 149 6.76 -1.38 -26.51
C LYS A 149 6.53 -1.05 -25.04
N PHE A 150 5.91 -1.99 -24.33
CA PHE A 150 5.82 -2.00 -22.88
C PHE A 150 6.53 -3.25 -22.35
N SER A 151 7.29 -3.07 -21.27
CA SER A 151 7.99 -4.17 -20.60
C SER A 151 7.10 -4.83 -19.55
N GLU A 152 6.26 -4.04 -18.87
CA GLU A 152 5.41 -4.52 -17.79
C GLU A 152 4.02 -3.87 -17.84
N PHE A 153 3.01 -4.68 -17.54
CA PHE A 153 1.63 -4.27 -17.37
C PHE A 153 1.02 -5.04 -16.20
N TYR A 154 0.62 -4.33 -15.15
CA TYR A 154 -0.03 -4.93 -13.99
C TYR A 154 -1.03 -4.00 -13.35
N ARG A 155 -2.02 -4.58 -12.67
CA ARG A 155 -2.94 -3.85 -11.81
C ARG A 155 -2.22 -3.56 -10.48
N SER A 156 -2.13 -2.29 -10.11
CA SER A 156 -1.61 -1.89 -8.80
C SER A 156 -2.55 -2.41 -7.72
N LYS A 157 -1.99 -3.04 -6.68
CA LYS A 157 -2.76 -3.38 -5.48
C LYS A 157 -2.99 -2.09 -4.69
N ILE A 158 -4.23 -1.88 -4.25
CA ILE A 158 -4.55 -0.83 -3.29
C ILE A 158 -4.00 -1.26 -1.94
N ASN A 159 -3.33 -0.32 -1.27
CA ASN A 159 -2.76 -0.51 0.06
C ASN A 159 -3.76 -0.05 1.15
N LEU A 160 -3.45 -0.37 2.40
CA LEU A 160 -4.27 0.00 3.55
C LEU A 160 -4.40 1.52 3.68
N ARG A 161 -3.32 2.27 3.39
CA ARG A 161 -3.32 3.73 3.45
C ARG A 161 -4.37 4.33 2.55
N GLU A 162 -4.36 3.95 1.27
CA GLU A 162 -5.34 4.37 0.27
C GLU A 162 -6.75 3.96 0.67
N SER A 163 -6.92 2.73 1.18
CA SER A 163 -8.21 2.22 1.65
C SER A 163 -8.82 3.01 2.81
N VAL A 164 -8.03 3.52 3.75
CA VAL A 164 -8.53 4.20 4.96
C VAL A 164 -8.87 5.66 4.69
N TYR A 165 -8.04 6.36 3.92
CA TYR A 165 -8.29 7.78 3.57
C TYR A 165 -9.34 7.99 2.47
N ALA A 166 -9.96 6.91 2.01
CA ALA A 166 -11.02 6.89 1.01
C ALA A 166 -12.41 7.27 1.52
N GLN A 167 -12.60 7.23 2.84
CA GLN A 167 -13.91 7.32 3.51
C GLN A 167 -14.39 8.76 3.69
#